data_AF-A0A6C0EYJ6-F1
#
_entry.id   AF-A0A6C0EYJ6-F1
#
_cell.length_a   1.000
_cell.length_b   1.000
_cell.length_c   1.000
_cell.angle_alpha   90.00
_cell.angle_beta   90.00
_cell.angle_gamma   90.00
#
_symmetry.space_group_name_H-M   'P 1'
#
loop_
_entity.id
_entity.type
_entity.pdbx_description
1 polymer ?
#
loop_
_entity_poly.entity_id
_entity_poly.type
_entity_poly.pdbx_seq_one_letter_code
_entity_poly.pdbx_strand_id
1 'polypeptide(L)'
;MPCTNHGTKCDGEECANKNVDNGLMTRLWGPSGWMFLHCVSFGYPYKIDPTNQEHIDKQNDYYRFFYYLGKVMPCKYCRNSYMEFFTKSSPMSQLGSRKEFTKWLYDIHNMVNDKLGVPKCEIPTFEEVEEKYQSFRASCKPLTEAQRTTNSSSVKGCIIPADGKSKRSVIKVVEYEKVPESTKPTENSNKNSNAFPKSDDYFVISKKTTYIGIGILALCILFMMCSSNMKLASSSRK
;
A
#
# COMPACT_ATOMS: atom_id res chain seq x y z
N MET A 1 -22.22 -30.22 -18.38
CA MET A 1 -21.59 -31.25 -17.50
C MET A 1 -21.29 -30.56 -16.18
N PRO A 2 -21.63 -31.13 -15.02
CA PRO A 2 -21.27 -30.54 -13.73
C PRO A 2 -19.74 -30.40 -13.66
N CYS A 3 -19.25 -29.18 -13.52
CA CYS A 3 -17.81 -28.98 -13.46
C CYS A 3 -17.29 -29.41 -12.08
N THR A 4 -16.04 -29.86 -12.03
CA THR A 4 -15.37 -30.29 -10.80
C THR A 4 -15.24 -29.17 -9.75
N ASN A 5 -15.32 -27.89 -10.15
CA ASN A 5 -15.13 -26.74 -9.25
C ASN A 5 -16.44 -26.20 -8.63
N HIS A 6 -17.59 -26.35 -9.31
CA HIS A 6 -18.87 -25.73 -8.94
C HIS A 6 -19.97 -26.76 -8.63
N GLY A 7 -19.64 -28.06 -8.66
CA GLY A 7 -20.53 -29.14 -8.26
C GLY A 7 -21.71 -29.37 -9.21
N THR A 8 -22.72 -30.09 -8.71
CA THR A 8 -23.84 -30.61 -9.50
C THR A 8 -24.83 -29.54 -10.01
N LYS A 9 -24.67 -28.29 -9.57
CA LYS A 9 -25.52 -27.16 -9.96
C LYS A 9 -24.92 -26.26 -11.06
N CYS A 10 -23.66 -26.44 -11.49
CA CYS A 10 -23.13 -25.68 -12.64
C CYS A 10 -23.78 -26.16 -13.94
N ASP A 11 -24.41 -25.23 -14.65
CA ASP A 11 -25.01 -25.41 -15.98
C ASP A 11 -23.96 -25.51 -17.10
N GLY A 12 -22.70 -25.22 -16.81
CA GLY A 12 -21.57 -25.26 -17.72
C GLY A 12 -21.26 -23.92 -18.37
N GLU A 13 -22.19 -22.95 -18.33
CA GLU A 13 -22.01 -21.61 -18.90
C GLU A 13 -21.13 -20.74 -18.01
N GLU A 14 -21.36 -20.80 -16.68
CA GLU A 14 -20.48 -20.18 -15.69
C GLU A 14 -19.06 -20.75 -15.81
N CYS A 15 -18.95 -22.05 -16.05
CA CYS A 15 -17.69 -22.79 -16.11
C CYS A 15 -16.91 -22.57 -17.43
N ALA A 16 -17.56 -22.02 -18.47
CA ALA A 16 -16.92 -21.59 -19.72
C ALA A 16 -16.32 -20.17 -19.63
N ASN A 17 -16.62 -19.42 -18.57
CA ASN A 17 -16.06 -18.11 -18.34
C ASN A 17 -14.56 -18.22 -17.97
N LYS A 18 -13.68 -17.56 -18.72
CA LYS A 18 -12.23 -17.60 -18.48
C LYS A 18 -11.81 -16.92 -17.16
N ASN A 19 -12.74 -16.22 -16.50
CA ASN A 19 -12.53 -15.57 -15.21
C ASN A 19 -12.88 -16.45 -14.00
N VAL A 20 -13.19 -17.73 -14.22
CA VAL A 20 -13.59 -18.65 -13.15
C VAL A 20 -12.35 -19.06 -12.36
N ASP A 21 -12.40 -18.84 -11.04
CA ASP A 21 -11.38 -19.22 -10.05
C ASP A 21 -9.98 -18.58 -10.17
N ASN A 22 -9.79 -17.65 -11.10
CA ASN A 22 -8.53 -16.90 -11.20
C ASN A 22 -8.47 -15.82 -10.09
N GLY A 23 -7.37 -15.81 -9.34
CA GLY A 23 -7.10 -14.76 -8.37
C GLY A 23 -6.88 -13.38 -9.02
N LEU A 24 -6.87 -12.32 -8.21
CA LEU A 24 -6.55 -10.97 -8.67
C LEU A 24 -5.03 -10.78 -8.75
N MET A 25 -4.58 -10.01 -9.74
CA MET A 25 -3.17 -9.65 -9.92
C MET A 25 -2.58 -9.07 -8.64
N THR A 26 -1.57 -9.74 -8.07
CA THR A 26 -0.98 -9.38 -6.77
C THR A 26 -0.38 -7.98 -6.73
N ARG A 27 0.02 -7.43 -7.88
CA ARG A 27 0.52 -6.05 -7.97
C ARG A 27 -0.54 -4.99 -7.77
N LEU A 28 -1.80 -5.31 -8.10
CA LEU A 28 -2.92 -4.40 -7.93
C LEU A 28 -3.25 -4.20 -6.45
N TRP A 29 -3.33 -5.31 -5.71
CA TRP A 29 -3.87 -5.29 -4.34
C TRP A 29 -2.80 -5.51 -3.25
N GLY A 30 -1.68 -6.17 -3.56
CA GLY A 30 -0.67 -6.57 -2.59
C GLY A 30 -0.08 -5.40 -1.79
N PRO A 31 0.49 -4.36 -2.43
CA PRO A 31 1.04 -3.20 -1.72
C PRO A 31 -0.01 -2.49 -0.84
N SER A 32 -1.21 -2.27 -1.36
CA SER A 32 -2.32 -1.66 -0.62
C SER A 32 -2.79 -2.55 0.53
N GLY A 33 -2.79 -3.88 0.33
CA GLY A 33 -3.09 -4.87 1.35
C GLY A 33 -2.09 -4.82 2.50
N TRP A 34 -0.79 -4.84 2.20
CA TRP A 34 0.24 -4.70 3.23
C TRP A 34 0.15 -3.37 3.98
N MET A 35 -0.08 -2.25 3.29
CA MET A 35 -0.32 -0.96 3.92
C MET A 35 -1.48 -1.04 4.93
N PHE A 36 -2.61 -1.61 4.52
CA PHE A 36 -3.76 -1.78 5.40
C PHE A 36 -3.46 -2.69 6.60
N LEU A 37 -2.82 -3.84 6.39
CA LEU A 37 -2.48 -4.78 7.46
C LEU A 37 -1.53 -4.17 8.49
N HIS A 38 -0.53 -3.41 8.03
CA HIS A 38 0.34 -2.65 8.93
C HIS A 38 -0.47 -1.60 9.71
N CYS A 39 -1.32 -0.81 9.06
CA CYS A 39 -2.23 0.10 9.77
C CYS A 39 -3.08 -0.60 10.84
N VAL A 40 -3.63 -1.78 10.55
CA VAL A 40 -4.36 -2.60 11.52
C VAL A 40 -3.46 -2.96 12.71
N SER A 41 -2.24 -3.47 12.46
CA SER A 41 -1.30 -3.84 13.54
C SER A 41 -0.85 -2.66 14.40
N PHE A 42 -0.60 -1.49 13.80
CA PHE A 42 -0.27 -0.28 14.56
C PHE A 42 -1.50 0.31 15.29
N GLY A 43 -2.72 -0.07 14.88
CA GLY A 43 -3.96 0.21 15.61
C GLY A 43 -4.16 -0.63 16.88
N TYR A 44 -3.34 -1.67 17.10
CA TYR A 44 -3.42 -2.55 18.27
C TYR A 44 -3.19 -1.78 19.59
N PRO A 45 -3.77 -2.23 20.73
CA PRO A 45 -3.51 -1.62 22.04
C PRO A 45 -2.00 -1.56 22.34
N TYR A 46 -1.56 -0.51 23.01
CA TYR A 46 -0.14 -0.36 23.36
C TYR A 46 0.36 -1.56 24.18
N LYS A 47 -0.47 -2.00 25.15
CA LYS A 47 -0.25 -3.19 25.97
C LYS A 47 -1.60 -3.85 26.27
N ILE A 48 -1.63 -5.19 26.30
CA ILE A 48 -2.78 -5.96 26.76
C ILE A 48 -2.78 -6.07 28.29
N ASP A 49 -3.96 -5.91 28.87
CA ASP A 49 -4.18 -6.09 30.30
C ASP A 49 -4.91 -7.43 30.45
N PRO A 50 -4.28 -8.47 31.02
CA PRO A 50 -4.88 -9.79 31.13
C PRO A 50 -6.08 -9.83 32.09
N THR A 51 -6.28 -8.79 32.89
CA THR A 51 -7.41 -8.68 33.82
C THR A 51 -8.63 -7.98 33.20
N ASN A 52 -8.46 -7.39 32.01
CA ASN A 52 -9.52 -6.70 31.29
C ASN A 52 -10.09 -7.58 30.16
N GLN A 53 -11.34 -8.00 30.29
CA GLN A 53 -12.01 -8.85 29.31
C GLN A 53 -12.06 -8.22 27.91
N GLU A 54 -12.24 -6.90 27.78
CA GLU A 54 -12.23 -6.21 26.49
C GLU A 54 -10.87 -6.35 25.80
N HIS A 55 -9.78 -6.29 26.56
CA HIS A 55 -8.43 -6.46 26.02
C HIS A 55 -8.21 -7.91 25.54
N ILE A 56 -8.71 -8.90 26.28
CA ILE A 56 -8.64 -10.32 25.89
C ILE A 56 -9.47 -10.58 24.62
N ASP A 57 -10.69 -10.06 24.54
CA ASP A 57 -11.54 -10.23 23.36
C ASP A 57 -10.90 -9.58 22.13
N LYS A 58 -10.36 -8.37 22.29
CA LYS A 58 -9.63 -7.66 21.25
C LYS A 58 -8.38 -8.43 20.79
N GLN A 59 -7.63 -9.02 21.71
CA GLN A 59 -6.51 -9.89 21.38
C GLN A 59 -6.95 -11.07 20.50
N ASN A 60 -8.04 -11.74 20.88
CA ASN A 60 -8.60 -12.85 20.13
C ASN A 60 -9.11 -12.46 18.74
N ASP A 61 -9.73 -11.28 18.61
CA ASP A 61 -10.24 -10.80 17.33
C ASP A 61 -9.12 -10.48 16.35
N TYR A 62 -8.00 -9.92 16.83
CA TYR A 62 -6.81 -9.72 16.00
C TYR A 62 -6.23 -11.05 15.53
N TYR A 63 -6.09 -12.04 16.43
CA TYR A 63 -5.65 -13.39 16.04
C TYR A 63 -6.55 -13.98 14.94
N ARG A 64 -7.88 -13.94 15.15
CA ARG A 64 -8.87 -14.46 14.19
C ARG A 64 -8.79 -13.72 12.85
N PHE A 65 -8.71 -12.40 12.86
CA PHE A 65 -8.60 -11.60 11.64
C PHE A 65 -7.40 -12.04 10.80
N PHE A 66 -6.21 -12.14 11.41
CA PHE A 66 -5.00 -12.56 10.69
C PHE A 66 -5.02 -14.04 10.32
N TYR A 67 -5.69 -14.91 11.07
CA TYR A 67 -5.91 -16.29 10.65
C TYR A 67 -6.82 -16.38 9.41
N TYR A 68 -7.95 -15.64 9.40
CA TYR A 68 -8.89 -15.64 8.29
C TYR A 68 -8.37 -14.92 7.04
N LEU A 69 -7.44 -13.97 7.19
CA LEU A 69 -6.72 -13.37 6.07
C LEU A 69 -6.13 -14.44 5.14
N GLY A 70 -5.49 -15.47 5.72
CA GLY A 70 -4.92 -16.59 4.97
C GLY A 70 -5.93 -17.43 4.20
N LYS A 71 -7.22 -17.33 4.52
CA LYS A 71 -8.30 -18.06 3.86
C LYS A 71 -8.97 -17.28 2.73
N VAL A 72 -8.91 -15.95 2.78
CA VAL A 72 -9.72 -15.09 1.89
C VAL A 72 -8.93 -14.28 0.87
N MET A 73 -7.58 -14.23 0.97
CA MET A 73 -6.78 -13.49 0.00
C MET A 73 -7.09 -13.93 -1.44
N PRO A 74 -7.19 -12.99 -2.40
CA PRO A 74 -7.60 -13.28 -3.78
C PRO A 74 -6.44 -13.86 -4.62
N CYS A 75 -5.69 -14.81 -4.07
CA CYS A 75 -4.55 -15.48 -4.70
C CYS A 75 -4.30 -16.81 -3.99
N LYS A 76 -4.56 -17.93 -4.67
CA LYS A 76 -4.41 -19.30 -4.12
C LYS A 76 -3.03 -19.55 -3.52
N TYR A 77 -1.97 -19.22 -4.25
CA TYR A 77 -0.59 -19.42 -3.81
C TYR A 77 -0.23 -18.53 -2.61
N CYS A 78 -0.76 -17.31 -2.57
CA CYS A 78 -0.57 -16.38 -1.47
C CYS A 78 -1.23 -16.91 -0.19
N ARG A 79 -2.45 -17.43 -0.29
CA ARG A 79 -3.15 -18.12 0.82
C ARG A 79 -2.33 -19.28 1.38
N ASN A 80 -1.91 -20.19 0.51
CA ASN A 80 -1.14 -21.36 0.93
C ASN A 80 0.18 -20.97 1.63
N SER A 81 0.94 -20.04 1.03
CA SER A 81 2.21 -19.58 1.57
C SER A 81 2.03 -18.87 2.90
N TYR A 82 1.04 -17.98 3.00
CA TYR A 82 0.75 -17.26 4.23
C TYR A 82 0.33 -18.22 5.35
N MET A 83 -0.52 -19.22 5.06
CA MET A 83 -0.93 -20.20 6.07
C MET A 83 0.24 -21.04 6.58
N GLU A 84 1.19 -21.39 5.70
CA GLU A 84 2.44 -22.03 6.10
C GLU A 84 3.25 -21.12 7.05
N PHE A 85 3.42 -19.85 6.69
CA PHE A 85 4.14 -18.87 7.51
C PHE A 85 3.46 -18.60 8.85
N PHE A 86 2.14 -18.44 8.85
CA PHE A 86 1.32 -18.23 10.05
C PHE A 86 1.41 -19.43 10.99
N THR A 87 1.43 -20.66 10.47
CA THR A 87 1.56 -21.88 11.28
C THR A 87 2.96 -22.00 11.86
N LYS A 88 3.99 -21.69 11.06
CA LYS A 88 5.40 -21.71 11.48
C LYS A 88 5.73 -20.60 12.49
N SER A 89 5.12 -19.43 12.34
CA SER A 89 5.33 -18.23 13.16
C SER A 89 3.98 -17.70 13.63
N SER A 90 3.35 -18.43 14.56
CA SER A 90 2.06 -18.05 15.13
C SER A 90 2.21 -16.80 16.01
N PRO A 91 1.32 -15.80 15.91
CA PRO A 91 1.39 -14.58 16.71
C PRO A 91 1.05 -14.76 18.19
N MET A 92 0.70 -15.97 18.65
CA MET A 92 0.16 -16.20 20.00
C MET A 92 1.02 -15.59 21.12
N SER A 93 2.34 -15.63 21.00
CA SER A 93 3.25 -15.05 22.00
C SER A 93 3.64 -13.59 21.72
N GLN A 94 3.22 -13.03 20.58
CA GLN A 94 3.51 -11.66 20.15
C GLN A 94 2.30 -10.72 20.29
N LEU A 95 1.19 -11.22 20.82
CA LEU A 95 -0.03 -10.44 21.04
C LEU A 95 -0.07 -9.73 22.40
N GLY A 96 1.04 -9.67 23.15
CA GLY A 96 1.08 -8.99 24.46
C GLY A 96 1.10 -7.46 24.36
N SER A 97 1.62 -6.94 23.26
CA SER A 97 1.81 -5.50 23.05
C SER A 97 1.77 -5.13 21.57
N ARG A 98 1.55 -3.84 21.29
CA ARG A 98 1.62 -3.31 19.93
C ARG A 98 2.96 -3.60 19.27
N LYS A 99 4.07 -3.42 20.01
CA LYS A 99 5.43 -3.56 19.46
C LYS A 99 5.73 -4.99 19.03
N GLU A 100 5.38 -5.96 19.87
CA GLU A 100 5.56 -7.38 19.54
C GLU A 100 4.69 -7.75 18.33
N PHE A 101 3.46 -7.28 18.30
CA PHE A 101 2.52 -7.63 17.25
C PHE A 101 2.86 -7.00 15.89
N THR A 102 3.28 -5.72 15.87
CA THR A 102 3.78 -5.07 14.64
C THR A 102 5.07 -5.72 14.16
N LYS A 103 5.95 -6.15 15.08
CA LYS A 103 7.17 -6.89 14.73
C LYS A 103 6.86 -8.25 14.12
N TRP A 104 5.89 -8.98 14.67
CA TRP A 104 5.42 -10.24 14.08
C TRP A 104 4.94 -10.05 12.64
N LEU A 105 4.11 -9.04 12.38
CA LEU A 105 3.62 -8.77 11.02
C LEU A 105 4.76 -8.36 10.07
N TYR A 106 5.73 -7.58 10.56
CA TYR A 106 6.94 -7.25 9.82
C TYR A 106 7.74 -8.51 9.43
N ASP A 107 7.87 -9.47 10.34
CA ASP A 107 8.56 -10.74 10.08
C ASP A 107 7.81 -11.61 9.06
N ILE A 108 6.48 -11.70 9.18
CA ILE A 108 5.65 -12.39 8.16
C ILE A 108 5.79 -11.72 6.79
N HIS A 109 5.84 -10.38 6.72
CA HIS A 109 6.07 -9.66 5.46
C HIS A 109 7.45 -9.98 4.87
N ASN A 110 8.48 -10.10 5.72
CA ASN A 110 9.81 -10.47 5.27
C ASN A 110 9.93 -11.92 4.81
N MET A 111 9.19 -12.86 5.40
CA MET A 111 9.09 -14.23 4.87
C MET A 111 8.52 -14.25 3.44
N VAL A 112 7.60 -13.33 3.12
CA VAL A 112 7.10 -13.15 1.75
C VAL A 112 8.15 -12.50 0.85
N ASN A 113 8.86 -11.47 1.33
CA ASN A 113 9.95 -10.83 0.59
C ASN A 113 11.06 -11.82 0.23
N ASP A 114 11.49 -12.66 1.18
CA ASP A 114 12.47 -13.71 0.97
C ASP A 114 12.00 -14.72 -0.08
N LYS A 115 10.74 -15.16 0.00
CA LYS A 115 10.14 -16.07 -0.98
C LYS A 115 10.08 -15.47 -2.39
N LEU A 116 9.89 -14.15 -2.50
CA LEU A 116 9.84 -13.43 -3.77
C LEU A 116 11.22 -12.96 -4.27
N GLY A 117 12.29 -13.19 -3.50
CA GLY A 117 13.65 -12.77 -3.85
C GLY A 117 13.86 -11.26 -3.81
N VAL A 118 13.12 -10.53 -2.96
CA VAL A 118 13.31 -9.08 -2.80
C VAL A 118 14.70 -8.81 -2.22
N PRO A 119 15.53 -7.95 -2.83
CA PRO A 119 16.86 -7.65 -2.30
C PRO A 119 16.80 -7.00 -0.92
N LYS A 120 17.70 -7.41 -0.01
CA LYS A 120 17.76 -6.88 1.36
C LYS A 120 17.91 -5.36 1.44
N CYS A 121 18.58 -4.74 0.46
CA CYS A 121 18.74 -3.29 0.40
C CYS A 121 17.42 -2.53 0.11
N GLU A 122 16.38 -3.22 -0.36
CA GLU A 122 15.06 -2.64 -0.62
C GLU A 122 14.08 -2.84 0.56
N ILE A 123 14.47 -3.64 1.55
CA ILE A 123 13.63 -3.96 2.71
C ILE A 123 13.97 -2.97 3.83
N PRO A 124 13.03 -2.12 4.27
CA PRO A 124 13.28 -1.24 5.40
C PRO A 124 13.48 -2.03 6.69
N THR A 125 14.26 -1.47 7.60
CA THR A 125 14.39 -1.94 8.99
C THR A 125 13.05 -1.85 9.72
N PHE A 126 12.91 -2.58 10.83
CA PHE A 126 11.69 -2.51 11.63
C PHE A 126 11.49 -1.10 12.21
N GLU A 127 12.58 -0.43 12.59
CA GLU A 127 12.61 0.91 13.14
C GLU A 127 12.09 1.94 12.13
N GLU A 128 12.51 1.85 10.86
CA GLU A 128 12.00 2.72 9.78
C GLU A 128 10.50 2.48 9.52
N VAL A 129 10.05 1.23 9.58
CA VAL A 129 8.62 0.89 9.48
C VAL A 129 7.85 1.47 10.67
N GLU A 130 8.37 1.32 11.89
CA GLU A 130 7.78 1.89 13.09
C GLU A 130 7.66 3.41 12.99
N GLU A 131 8.73 4.12 12.65
CA GLU A 131 8.72 5.57 12.46
C GLU A 131 7.67 5.99 11.42
N LYS A 132 7.65 5.32 10.26
CA LYS A 132 6.70 5.59 9.18
C LYS A 132 5.25 5.51 9.67
N TYR A 133 4.84 4.39 10.28
CA TYR A 133 3.44 4.21 10.69
C TYR A 133 3.07 5.03 11.94
N GLN A 134 4.02 5.33 12.82
CA GLN A 134 3.77 6.24 13.95
C GLN A 134 3.54 7.68 13.46
N SER A 135 4.17 8.10 12.36
CA SER A 135 3.89 9.40 11.72
C SER A 135 2.46 9.55 11.19
N PHE A 136 1.71 8.45 11.08
CA PHE A 136 0.31 8.42 10.65
C PHE A 136 -0.69 8.43 11.82
N ARG A 137 -0.21 8.52 13.07
CA ARG A 137 -1.08 8.59 14.24
C ARG A 137 -2.05 9.77 14.14
N ALA A 138 -3.30 9.50 14.44
CA ALA A 138 -4.31 10.54 14.58
C ALA A 138 -4.33 11.08 16.03
N SER A 139 -4.47 12.39 16.17
CA SER A 139 -4.77 13.08 17.43
C SER A 139 -6.28 13.12 17.61
N CYS A 140 -6.87 11.99 17.98
CA CYS A 140 -8.32 11.90 18.20
C CYS A 140 -8.67 12.37 19.61
N LYS A 141 -9.58 13.34 19.73
CA LYS A 141 -10.23 13.70 20.99
C LYS A 141 -11.67 13.21 20.95
N PRO A 142 -12.23 12.68 22.06
CA PRO A 142 -13.66 12.41 22.15
C PRO A 142 -14.44 13.68 21.81
N LEU A 143 -15.43 13.56 20.93
CA LEU A 143 -16.32 14.68 20.61
C LEU A 143 -17.16 15.05 21.83
N THR A 144 -17.30 16.35 22.07
CA THR A 144 -18.27 16.86 23.05
C THR A 144 -19.70 16.64 22.54
N GLU A 145 -20.67 16.62 23.44
CA GLU A 145 -22.09 16.41 23.07
C GLU A 145 -22.59 17.49 22.09
N ALA A 146 -22.14 18.73 22.24
CA ALA A 146 -22.40 19.81 21.29
C ALA A 146 -21.81 19.54 19.90
N GLN A 147 -20.59 18.98 19.83
CA GLN A 147 -19.96 18.62 18.55
C GLN A 147 -20.65 17.45 17.86
N ARG A 148 -21.24 16.52 18.62
CA ARG A 148 -22.01 15.39 18.07
C ARG A 148 -23.32 15.82 17.43
N THR A 149 -24.00 16.80 18.01
CA THR A 149 -25.32 17.29 17.56
C THR A 149 -25.24 18.33 16.45
N THR A 150 -24.12 19.04 16.32
CA THR A 150 -23.93 19.98 15.20
C THR A 150 -23.66 19.23 13.88
N ASN A 151 -24.38 19.59 12.82
CA ASN A 151 -24.10 19.15 11.44
C ASN A 151 -22.80 19.73 10.85
N SER A 152 -21.87 20.22 11.69
CA SER A 152 -20.59 20.73 11.24
C SER A 152 -19.75 19.59 10.67
N SER A 153 -19.74 19.51 9.34
CA SER A 153 -18.98 18.57 8.52
C SER A 153 -17.46 18.73 8.65
N SER A 154 -16.99 19.75 9.38
CA SER A 154 -15.59 20.18 9.40
C SER A 154 -14.66 19.34 10.28
N VAL A 155 -15.17 18.50 11.21
CA VAL A 155 -14.31 17.76 12.17
C VAL A 155 -14.84 16.35 12.49
N LYS A 156 -15.42 15.64 11.51
CA LYS A 156 -15.86 14.25 11.74
C LYS A 156 -14.72 13.27 11.45
N GLY A 157 -14.22 12.61 12.49
CA GLY A 157 -13.31 11.46 12.40
C GLY A 157 -11.86 11.74 12.79
N CYS A 158 -11.05 10.68 12.79
CA CYS A 158 -9.63 10.68 13.14
C CYS A 158 -8.75 11.17 11.98
N ILE A 159 -8.99 12.39 11.49
CA ILE A 159 -8.29 12.98 10.33
C ILE A 159 -7.18 13.97 10.70
N ILE A 160 -7.10 14.36 11.98
CA ILE A 160 -6.09 15.30 12.47
C ILE A 160 -4.82 14.51 12.81
N PRO A 161 -3.69 14.77 12.14
CA PRO A 161 -2.43 14.08 12.40
C PRO A 161 -1.82 14.53 13.74
N ALA A 162 -1.18 13.60 14.45
CA ALA A 162 -0.49 13.89 15.71
C ALA A 162 0.75 14.79 15.51
N ASP A 163 1.42 14.70 14.37
CA ASP A 163 2.60 15.51 14.02
C ASP A 163 2.24 16.85 13.33
N GLY A 164 0.94 17.16 13.21
CA GLY A 164 0.44 18.38 12.55
C GLY A 164 0.56 18.37 11.01
N LYS A 165 1.17 17.34 10.40
CA LYS A 165 1.34 17.24 8.95
C LYS A 165 0.25 16.37 8.35
N SER A 166 -0.71 16.98 7.67
CA SER A 166 -1.82 16.26 7.04
C SER A 166 -1.33 15.31 5.96
N LYS A 167 -1.74 14.04 6.05
CA LYS A 167 -1.38 12.97 5.12
C LYS A 167 -2.65 12.28 4.63
N ARG A 168 -2.59 11.72 3.42
CA ARG A 168 -3.66 10.90 2.84
C ARG A 168 -3.07 9.83 1.93
N SER A 169 -3.75 8.68 1.84
CA SER A 169 -3.43 7.65 0.85
C SER A 169 -4.06 8.00 -0.50
N VAL A 170 -3.33 7.77 -1.58
CA VAL A 170 -3.84 7.89 -2.96
C VAL A 170 -3.60 6.55 -3.64
N ILE A 171 -4.67 5.82 -3.91
CA ILE A 171 -4.62 4.53 -4.62
C ILE A 171 -5.12 4.77 -6.04
N LYS A 172 -4.27 4.55 -7.03
CA LYS A 172 -4.61 4.66 -8.45
C LYS A 172 -4.06 3.47 -9.20
N VAL A 173 -4.90 2.82 -10.00
CA VAL A 173 -4.47 1.77 -10.93
C VAL A 173 -3.85 2.46 -12.15
N VAL A 174 -2.62 2.07 -12.47
CA VAL A 174 -1.87 2.60 -13.61
C VAL A 174 -1.50 1.42 -14.50
N GLU A 175 -1.92 1.50 -15.76
CA GLU A 175 -1.50 0.56 -16.80
C GLU A 175 -0.08 0.90 -17.27
N TYR A 176 0.69 -0.12 -17.65
CA TYR A 176 2.03 0.04 -18.18
C TYR A 176 2.31 -1.04 -19.22
N GLU A 177 3.17 -0.72 -20.19
CA GLU A 177 3.62 -1.69 -21.20
C GLU A 177 4.71 -2.58 -20.62
N LYS A 178 4.52 -3.90 -20.67
CA LYS A 178 5.57 -4.86 -20.30
C LYS A 178 6.56 -4.95 -21.45
N VAL A 179 7.82 -4.59 -21.21
CA VAL A 179 8.91 -4.87 -22.17
C VAL A 179 9.02 -6.39 -22.34
N PRO A 180 9.03 -6.93 -23.58
CA PRO A 180 9.14 -8.36 -23.81
C PRO A 180 10.42 -8.92 -23.17
N GLU A 181 10.25 -9.99 -22.40
CA GLU A 181 11.33 -10.69 -21.73
C GLU A 181 12.18 -11.39 -22.80
N SER A 182 13.43 -10.93 -23.02
CA SER A 182 14.28 -11.56 -24.03
C SER A 182 14.65 -12.97 -23.59
N THR A 183 14.14 -13.98 -24.29
CA THR A 183 14.35 -15.41 -24.03
C THR A 183 15.76 -15.93 -24.37
N LYS A 184 16.77 -15.06 -24.46
CA LYS A 184 18.16 -15.51 -24.65
C LYS A 184 18.89 -15.53 -23.31
N PRO A 185 19.34 -16.71 -22.82
CA PRO A 185 20.27 -16.76 -21.70
C PRO A 185 21.58 -16.13 -22.19
N THR A 186 21.87 -14.93 -21.73
CA THR A 186 23.21 -14.34 -21.91
C THR A 186 23.95 -14.53 -20.60
N GLU A 187 25.12 -15.17 -20.67
CA GLU A 187 26.01 -15.56 -19.56
C GLU A 187 26.65 -14.37 -18.81
N ASN A 188 25.98 -13.23 -18.75
CA ASN A 188 26.41 -12.07 -17.97
C ASN A 188 25.20 -11.50 -17.23
N SER A 189 24.79 -12.18 -16.14
CA SER A 189 23.72 -11.79 -15.22
C SER A 189 24.10 -10.61 -14.32
N ASN A 190 24.62 -9.54 -14.92
CA ASN A 190 24.99 -8.31 -14.19
C ASN A 190 24.49 -7.01 -14.83
N LYS A 191 23.46 -7.06 -15.69
CA LYS A 191 22.77 -5.85 -16.16
C LYS A 191 21.26 -6.02 -16.25
N ASN A 192 20.57 -5.18 -15.48
CA ASN A 192 19.14 -4.86 -15.53
C ASN A 192 18.18 -6.04 -15.48
N SER A 193 17.94 -6.52 -14.25
CA SER A 193 16.60 -7.01 -13.93
C SER A 193 15.60 -5.95 -14.37
N ASN A 194 14.65 -6.31 -15.23
CA ASN A 194 13.50 -5.49 -15.60
C ASN A 194 12.69 -5.16 -14.33
N ALA A 195 13.15 -4.19 -13.55
CA ALA A 195 12.50 -3.71 -12.36
C ALA A 195 11.27 -2.94 -12.84
N PHE A 196 10.10 -3.46 -12.48
CA PHE A 196 8.86 -2.77 -12.76
C PHE A 196 8.80 -1.48 -11.94
N PRO A 197 8.21 -0.41 -12.48
CA PRO A 197 8.13 0.85 -11.76
C PRO A 197 7.35 0.66 -10.45
N LYS A 198 8.01 0.98 -9.34
CA LYS A 198 7.49 0.96 -7.97
C LYS A 198 6.66 2.22 -7.73
N SER A 199 5.90 2.25 -6.63
CA SER A 199 5.15 3.45 -6.23
C SER A 199 6.04 4.69 -6.16
N ASP A 200 7.28 4.51 -5.71
CA ASP A 200 8.24 5.57 -5.44
C ASP A 200 8.91 6.08 -6.73
N ASP A 201 8.72 5.38 -7.85
CA ASP A 201 9.16 5.83 -9.18
C ASP A 201 8.19 6.87 -9.78
N TYR A 202 7.03 7.11 -9.13
CA TYR A 202 6.04 8.09 -9.57
C TYR A 202 6.02 9.33 -8.69
N PHE A 203 6.01 10.50 -9.32
CA PHE A 203 5.66 11.75 -8.65
C PHE A 203 4.14 11.91 -8.55
N VAL A 204 3.64 12.11 -7.33
CA VAL A 204 2.23 12.48 -7.12
C VAL A 204 2.11 13.99 -7.06
N ILE A 205 1.79 14.61 -8.18
CA ILE A 205 1.61 16.07 -8.30
C ILE A 205 0.12 16.38 -8.50
N SER A 206 -0.39 17.37 -7.77
CA SER A 206 -1.78 17.81 -7.95
C SER A 206 -1.96 18.48 -9.32
N LYS A 207 -3.12 18.25 -9.97
CA LYS A 207 -3.43 18.89 -11.26
C LYS A 207 -3.23 20.40 -11.22
N LYS A 208 -3.67 21.05 -10.13
CA LYS A 208 -3.50 22.49 -9.91
C LYS A 208 -2.02 22.90 -9.94
N THR A 209 -1.18 22.17 -9.21
CA THR A 209 0.28 22.42 -9.17
C THR A 209 0.90 22.22 -10.55
N THR A 210 0.51 21.17 -11.27
CA THR A 210 0.98 20.91 -12.64
C THR A 210 0.61 22.05 -13.59
N TYR A 211 -0.64 22.52 -13.59
CA TYR A 211 -1.08 23.62 -14.45
C TYR A 211 -0.37 24.93 -14.12
N ILE A 212 -0.15 25.23 -12.84
CA ILE A 212 0.64 26.40 -12.42
C ILE A 212 2.07 26.29 -12.95
N GLY A 213 2.70 25.13 -12.82
CA GLY A 213 4.07 24.89 -13.32
C GLY A 213 4.18 25.06 -14.84
N ILE A 214 3.22 24.51 -15.60
CA ILE A 214 3.15 24.69 -17.06
C ILE A 214 2.97 26.16 -17.43
N GLY A 215 2.12 26.89 -16.70
CA GLY A 215 1.89 28.32 -16.92
C GLY A 215 3.16 29.16 -16.68
N ILE A 216 3.89 28.87 -15.59
CA ILE A 216 5.18 29.54 -15.30
C ILE A 216 6.19 29.25 -16.40
N LEU A 217 6.33 27.98 -16.82
CA LEU A 217 7.25 27.60 -17.89
C LEU A 217 6.92 28.32 -19.21
N ALA A 218 5.64 28.41 -19.58
CA ALA A 218 5.20 29.11 -20.77
C ALA A 218 5.54 30.61 -20.70
N LEU A 219 5.33 31.26 -19.55
CA LEU A 219 5.69 32.67 -19.34
C LEU A 219 7.21 32.89 -19.44
N CYS A 220 8.03 31.99 -18.88
CA CYS A 220 9.48 32.05 -19.01
C CYS A 220 9.93 31.94 -20.48
N ILE A 221 9.33 31.02 -21.24
CA ILE A 221 9.62 30.87 -22.67
C ILE A 221 9.24 32.13 -23.44
N LEU A 222 8.05 32.69 -23.21
CA LEU A 222 7.60 33.94 -23.85
C LEU A 222 8.55 35.10 -23.52
N PHE A 223 9.02 35.21 -22.27
CA PHE A 223 9.99 36.22 -21.87
C PHE A 223 11.34 36.06 -22.58
N MET A 224 11.84 34.83 -22.73
CA MET A 224 13.08 34.55 -23.48
C MET A 224 12.94 34.87 -24.97
N MET A 225 11.78 34.60 -25.58
CA MET A 225 11.50 34.95 -26.97
C MET A 225 11.41 36.47 -27.17
N CYS A 226 10.69 37.19 -26.31
CA CYS A 226 10.61 38.65 -26.36
C CYS A 226 11.98 39.32 -26.19
N SER A 227 12.78 38.87 -25.23
CA SER A 227 14.12 39.43 -25.01
C SER A 227 15.08 39.14 -26.17
N SER A 228 14.97 37.99 -26.82
CA SER A 228 15.75 37.66 -28.02
C SER A 228 15.35 38.52 -29.22
N ASN A 229 14.04 38.74 -29.42
CA ASN A 229 13.52 39.62 -30.47
C ASN A 229 13.94 41.09 -30.25
N MET A 230 13.95 41.57 -29.01
CA MET A 230 14.44 42.92 -28.68
C MET A 230 15.94 43.07 -28.97
N LYS A 231 16.76 42.05 -28.69
CA LYS A 231 18.19 42.06 -29.03
C LYS A 231 18.43 42.10 -30.54
N LEU A 232 17.70 41.30 -31.32
CA LEU A 232 17.78 41.30 -32.79
C LEU A 232 17.38 42.66 -33.38
N ALA A 233 16.26 43.24 -32.93
CA ALA A 233 15.79 44.55 -33.37
C ALA A 233 16.77 45.70 -33.02
N SER A 234 17.51 45.57 -31.92
CA SER A 234 18.55 46.54 -31.55
C SER A 234 19.82 46.44 -32.40
N SER A 235 20.13 45.24 -32.93
CA SER A 235 21.31 45.04 -33.79
C SER A 235 21.09 45.48 -35.23
N SER A 236 19.85 45.49 -35.73
CA SER A 236 19.54 45.93 -37.11
C SER A 236 19.38 47.45 -37.26
N ARG A 237 19.45 48.21 -36.16
CA ARG A 237 19.41 49.70 -36.15
C ARG A 237 20.80 50.34 -36.01
N LYS A 238 21.87 49.54 -35.98
CA LYS A 238 23.26 49.99 -36.12
C LYS A 238 23.75 49.66 -37.52
#